data_AF-A0A369LPW1-F1
#
_entry.id   AF-A0A369LPW1-F1
#
_cell.length_a   1.000
_cell.length_b   1.000
_cell.length_c   1.000
_cell.angle_alpha   90.00
_cell.angle_beta   90.00
_cell.angle_gamma   90.00
#
_symmetry.space_group_name_H-M   'P 1'
#
loop_
_entity.id
_entity.type
_entity.pdbx_description
1 polymer ?
#
loop_
_entity_poly.entity_id
_entity_poly.type
_entity_poly.pdbx_seq_one_letter_code
_entity_poly.pdbx_strand_id
1 'polypeptide(L)'
;MAELTEEQIAQEEKFLEGVPRVNVGALFLPPIWGPAHGMWATILFYPLWLFADNTFYAAFAQRTPLAIGVAVLVLLTLTAGTVAFSIVAQPFAAHRAAKRGVDKEAYLKRERVWAVASVIIGLCMLAAATYYNLVVRPTIGA
;
A
#
# COMPACT_ATOMS: atom_id res chain seq x y z
N MET A 1 18.55 -11.20 -17.30
CA MET A 1 18.08 -11.52 -15.94
C MET A 1 19.05 -12.53 -15.39
N ALA A 2 19.73 -12.24 -14.27
CA ALA A 2 20.56 -13.26 -13.64
C ALA A 2 19.61 -14.25 -12.97
N GLU A 3 19.54 -15.47 -13.50
CA GLU A 3 18.80 -16.56 -12.84
C GLU A 3 19.46 -16.83 -11.49
N LEU A 4 18.68 -16.76 -10.41
CA LEU A 4 19.14 -17.15 -9.09
C LEU A 4 19.43 -18.65 -9.11
N THR A 5 20.53 -19.07 -8.50
CA THR A 5 20.83 -20.50 -8.38
C THR A 5 19.80 -21.16 -7.45
N GLU A 6 19.51 -22.45 -7.64
CA GLU A 6 18.53 -23.18 -6.82
C GLU A 6 18.82 -23.07 -5.31
N GLU A 7 20.10 -23.03 -4.94
CA GLU A 7 20.54 -22.81 -3.56
C GLU A 7 20.13 -21.44 -3.00
N GLN A 8 20.19 -20.39 -3.82
CA GLN A 8 19.76 -19.05 -3.44
C GLN A 8 18.24 -19.00 -3.23
N ILE A 9 17.48 -19.67 -4.08
CA ILE A 9 16.02 -19.78 -3.95
C ILE A 9 15.67 -20.52 -2.66
N ALA A 10 16.31 -21.65 -2.37
CA ALA A 10 16.07 -22.42 -1.15
C ALA A 10 16.46 -21.65 0.12
N GLN A 11 17.51 -20.82 0.09
CA GLN A 11 17.87 -19.94 1.20
C GLN A 11 16.82 -18.84 1.42
N GLU A 12 16.32 -18.25 0.34
CA GLU A 12 15.27 -17.22 0.41
C GLU A 12 13.96 -17.80 0.95
N GLU A 13 13.55 -18.97 0.49
CA GLU A 13 12.34 -19.65 0.98
C GLU A 13 12.43 -19.97 2.47
N LYS A 14 13.59 -20.50 2.94
CA LYS A 14 13.84 -20.74 4.37
C LYS A 14 13.82 -19.45 5.18
N PHE A 15 14.40 -18.37 4.66
CA PHE A 15 14.39 -17.08 5.33
C PHE A 15 12.95 -16.55 5.49
N LEU A 16 12.15 -16.64 4.43
CA LEU A 16 10.77 -16.16 4.38
C LEU A 16 9.75 -17.12 5.00
N GLU A 17 10.16 -18.31 5.44
CA GLU A 17 9.25 -19.31 6.01
C GLU A 17 8.42 -18.75 7.18
N GLY A 18 7.09 -18.77 7.11
CA GLY A 18 6.24 -18.18 8.15
C GLY A 18 6.14 -16.64 8.14
N VAL A 19 6.80 -15.95 7.22
CA VAL A 19 6.52 -14.54 6.91
C VAL A 19 5.26 -14.47 6.03
N PRO A 20 4.24 -13.67 6.39
CA PRO A 20 3.05 -13.52 5.56
C PRO A 20 3.43 -13.02 4.15
N ARG A 21 2.89 -13.65 3.10
CA ARG A 21 3.14 -13.25 1.71
C ARG A 21 2.70 -11.83 1.39
N VAL A 22 1.59 -11.39 1.99
CA VAL A 22 1.02 -10.05 1.82
C VAL A 22 1.26 -9.27 3.10
N ASN A 23 1.93 -8.12 2.99
CA ASN A 23 2.04 -7.21 4.12
C ASN A 23 0.79 -6.30 4.21
N VAL A 24 -0.02 -6.52 5.25
CA VAL A 24 -1.23 -5.72 5.49
C VAL A 24 -0.91 -4.26 5.80
N GLY A 25 0.19 -3.99 6.49
CA GLY A 25 0.67 -2.63 6.76
C GLY A 25 0.97 -1.86 5.47
N ALA A 26 1.68 -2.51 4.55
CA ALA A 26 2.02 -2.00 3.22
C ALA A 26 0.79 -1.85 2.30
N LEU A 27 -0.22 -2.71 2.47
CA LEU A 27 -1.44 -2.71 1.68
C LEU A 27 -2.34 -1.52 2.02
N PHE A 28 -2.55 -1.25 3.31
CA PHE A 28 -3.46 -0.20 3.78
C PHE A 28 -2.81 1.16 3.93
N LEU A 29 -1.51 1.20 4.23
CA LEU A 29 -0.79 2.45 4.48
C LEU A 29 0.59 2.48 3.81
N PRO A 30 0.68 2.22 2.48
CA PRO A 30 1.94 2.21 1.74
C PRO A 30 2.83 3.45 1.95
N PRO A 31 2.33 4.70 1.93
CA PRO A 31 3.20 5.88 2.06
C PRO A 31 3.77 6.10 3.45
N ILE A 32 3.32 5.38 4.48
CA ILE A 32 3.84 5.50 5.86
C ILE A 32 4.61 4.23 6.24
N TRP A 33 4.04 3.06 5.96
CA TRP A 33 4.71 1.79 6.22
C TRP A 33 5.98 1.66 5.37
N GLY A 34 5.94 2.08 4.09
CA GLY A 34 7.08 2.01 3.19
C GLY A 34 8.30 2.79 3.68
N PRO A 35 8.21 4.09 4.02
CA PRO A 35 9.34 4.87 4.52
C PRO A 35 9.82 4.41 5.91
N ALA A 36 8.92 3.88 6.76
CA ALA A 36 9.32 3.26 8.03
C ALA A 36 10.25 2.06 7.82
N HIS A 37 10.08 1.33 6.72
CA HIS A 37 10.96 0.25 6.26
C HIS A 37 12.03 0.75 5.26
N GLY A 38 12.14 2.07 5.13
CA GLY A 38 13.10 2.85 4.35
C GLY A 38 12.99 2.68 2.84
N MET A 39 11.79 2.39 2.34
CA MET A 39 11.40 2.50 0.93
C MET A 39 10.80 3.89 0.66
N TRP A 40 11.61 4.95 0.74
CA TRP A 40 11.16 6.34 0.71
C TRP A 40 10.35 6.73 -0.53
N ALA A 41 10.59 6.09 -1.68
CA ALA A 41 9.82 6.33 -2.91
C ALA A 41 8.31 6.10 -2.75
N THR A 42 7.89 5.32 -1.74
CA THR A 42 6.48 5.08 -1.43
C THR A 42 5.72 6.32 -0.95
N ILE A 43 6.40 7.42 -0.61
CA ILE A 43 5.75 8.72 -0.39
C ILE A 43 4.96 9.16 -1.64
N LEU A 44 5.36 8.73 -2.84
CA LEU A 44 4.64 8.98 -4.09
C LEU A 44 3.22 8.38 -4.12
N PHE A 45 2.86 7.50 -3.17
CA PHE A 45 1.46 7.09 -3.02
C PHE A 45 0.55 8.24 -2.62
N TYR A 46 1.01 9.28 -1.93
CA TYR A 46 0.17 10.43 -1.59
C TYR A 46 -0.38 11.18 -2.83
N PRO A 47 0.46 11.64 -3.77
CA PRO A 47 -0.07 12.25 -4.99
C PRO A 47 -0.87 11.26 -5.85
N LEU A 48 -0.52 9.97 -5.84
CA LEU A 48 -1.28 8.95 -6.54
C LEU A 48 -2.69 8.75 -5.96
N TRP A 49 -2.80 8.75 -4.63
CA TRP A 49 -4.08 8.71 -3.92
C TRP A 49 -4.91 9.96 -4.19
N LEU A 50 -4.29 11.14 -4.18
CA LEU A 50 -4.97 12.38 -4.53
C LEU A 50 -5.51 12.36 -5.96
N PHE A 51 -4.73 11.84 -6.91
CA PHE A 51 -5.16 11.67 -8.30
C PHE A 51 -6.35 10.70 -8.42
N ALA A 52 -6.28 9.56 -7.74
CA ALA A 52 -7.36 8.58 -7.73
C ALA A 52 -8.64 9.14 -7.10
N ASP A 53 -8.51 9.83 -5.96
CA ASP A 53 -9.62 10.46 -5.26
C ASP A 53 -10.36 11.48 -6.14
N ASN A 54 -9.61 12.33 -6.86
CA ASN A 54 -10.19 13.27 -7.82
C ASN A 54 -10.89 12.57 -9.00
N THR A 55 -10.34 11.46 -9.47
CA THR A 55 -10.93 10.68 -10.57
C THR A 55 -12.24 10.03 -10.12
N PHE A 56 -12.28 9.46 -8.92
CA PHE A 56 -13.50 8.88 -8.34
C PHE A 56 -14.57 9.94 -8.11
N TYR A 57 -14.20 11.10 -7.59
CA TYR A 57 -15.11 12.22 -7.45
C TYR A 57 -15.67 12.70 -8.80
N ALA A 58 -14.83 12.83 -9.83
CA ALA A 58 -15.28 13.21 -11.17
C ALA A 58 -16.29 12.21 -11.76
N ALA A 59 -16.05 10.91 -11.57
CA ALA A 59 -17.00 9.87 -11.97
C ALA A 59 -18.35 10.00 -11.24
N PHE A 60 -18.33 10.28 -9.93
CA PHE A 60 -19.54 10.46 -9.14
C PHE A 60 -20.33 11.73 -9.53
N ALA A 61 -19.62 12.85 -9.75
CA ALA A 61 -20.22 14.14 -10.04
C ALA A 61 -20.72 14.26 -11.48
N GLN A 62 -19.92 13.85 -12.47
CA GLN A 62 -20.24 14.05 -13.89
C GLN A 62 -20.99 12.87 -14.52
N ARG A 63 -20.77 11.64 -14.03
CA ARG A 63 -21.45 10.40 -14.46
C ARG A 63 -21.37 10.14 -15.97
N THR A 64 -20.36 10.66 -16.65
CA THR A 64 -20.13 10.38 -18.07
C THR A 64 -19.46 9.01 -18.25
N PRO A 65 -19.68 8.31 -19.37
CA PRO A 65 -19.02 7.03 -19.64
C PRO A 65 -17.49 7.12 -19.59
N LEU A 66 -16.91 8.23 -20.06
CA LEU A 66 -15.47 8.47 -20.00
C LEU A 66 -14.97 8.59 -18.56
N ALA A 67 -15.63 9.41 -17.72
CA ALA A 67 -15.21 9.60 -16.32
C ALA A 67 -15.31 8.28 -15.53
N ILE A 68 -16.38 7.52 -15.74
CA ILE A 68 -16.55 6.19 -15.13
C ILE A 68 -15.47 5.23 -15.64
N GLY A 69 -15.21 5.19 -16.94
CA GLY A 69 -14.19 4.32 -17.53
C GLY A 69 -12.78 4.60 -16.98
N VAL A 70 -12.41 5.88 -16.87
CA VAL A 70 -11.12 6.28 -16.28
C VAL A 70 -11.07 5.93 -14.80
N ALA A 71 -12.14 6.17 -14.03
CA ALA A 71 -12.21 5.78 -12.62
C ALA A 71 -12.03 4.27 -12.42
N VAL A 72 -12.68 3.44 -13.22
CA VAL A 72 -12.50 1.98 -13.16
C VAL A 72 -11.06 1.59 -13.47
N LEU A 73 -10.44 2.16 -14.51
CA LEU A 73 -9.05 1.89 -14.86
C LEU A 73 -8.08 2.30 -13.73
N VAL A 74 -8.29 3.46 -13.13
CA VAL A 74 -7.50 3.93 -11.98
C VAL A 74 -7.69 3.03 -10.77
N LEU A 75 -8.92 2.61 -10.47
CA LEU A 75 -9.21 1.68 -9.37
C LEU A 75 -8.46 0.35 -9.56
N LEU A 76 -8.54 -0.25 -10.75
CA LEU A 76 -7.90 -1.52 -11.05
C LEU A 76 -6.38 -1.43 -10.98
N THR A 77 -5.79 -0.40 -11.60
CA THR A 77 -4.33 -0.21 -11.63
C THR A 77 -3.77 0.13 -10.25
N LEU A 78 -4.44 1.00 -9.48
CA LEU A 78 -4.03 1.34 -8.12
C LEU A 78 -4.13 0.13 -7.19
N THR A 79 -5.23 -0.63 -7.27
CA THR A 79 -5.42 -1.84 -6.46
C THR A 79 -4.36 -2.88 -6.79
N ALA A 80 -4.18 -3.21 -8.07
CA ALA A 80 -3.17 -4.17 -8.52
C ALA A 80 -1.75 -3.73 -8.13
N GLY A 81 -1.42 -2.45 -8.33
CA GLY A 81 -0.12 -1.88 -7.95
C GLY A 81 0.13 -1.94 -6.44
N THR A 82 -0.88 -1.64 -5.63
CA THR A 82 -0.77 -1.68 -4.16
C THR A 82 -0.63 -3.12 -3.65
N VAL A 83 -1.39 -4.05 -4.22
CA VAL A 83 -1.28 -5.48 -3.89
C VAL A 83 0.10 -6.01 -4.29
N ALA A 84 0.56 -5.73 -5.51
CA ALA A 84 1.90 -6.11 -5.96
C ALA A 84 2.99 -5.53 -5.05
N PHE A 85 2.88 -4.24 -4.69
CA PHE A 85 3.77 -3.61 -3.72
C PHE A 85 3.74 -4.32 -2.37
N SER A 86 2.57 -4.65 -1.83
CA SER A 86 2.45 -5.31 -0.52
C SER A 86 3.08 -6.70 -0.46
N ILE A 87 3.17 -7.39 -1.61
CA ILE A 87 3.83 -8.69 -1.74
C ILE A 87 5.34 -8.51 -1.86
N VAL A 88 5.76 -7.65 -2.77
CA VAL A 88 7.18 -7.46 -3.10
C VAL A 88 7.94 -6.76 -1.97
N ALA A 89 7.31 -5.79 -1.30
CA ALA A 89 7.95 -5.00 -0.26
C ALA A 89 8.23 -5.80 1.03
N GLN A 90 7.51 -6.90 1.24
CA GLN A 90 7.61 -7.71 2.44
C GLN A 90 8.97 -8.40 2.60
N PRO A 91 9.50 -9.13 1.60
CA PRO A 91 10.87 -9.64 1.63
C PRO A 91 11.91 -8.53 1.81
N PHE A 92 11.76 -7.39 1.12
CA PHE A 92 12.71 -6.27 1.26
C PHE A 92 12.76 -5.73 2.70
N ALA A 93 11.61 -5.55 3.34
CA ALA A 93 11.51 -5.11 4.73
C ALA A 93 12.12 -6.14 5.69
N ALA A 94 11.83 -7.44 5.49
CA ALA A 94 12.38 -8.52 6.30
C ALA A 94 13.92 -8.60 6.20
N HIS A 95 14.48 -8.58 4.99
CA HIS A 95 15.93 -8.57 4.77
C HIS A 95 16.60 -7.36 5.40
N ARG A 96 15.97 -6.19 5.32
CA ARG A 96 16.50 -4.97 5.94
C ARG A 96 16.51 -5.08 7.47
N ALA A 97 15.45 -5.64 8.05
CA ALA A 97 15.37 -5.87 9.49
C ALA A 97 16.45 -6.86 9.95
N ALA A 98 16.63 -7.97 9.22
CA ALA A 98 17.67 -8.95 9.49
C ALA A 98 19.08 -8.35 9.40
N LYS A 99 19.37 -7.52 8.38
CA LYS A 99 20.64 -6.79 8.25
C LYS A 99 20.92 -5.83 9.40
N ARG A 100 19.90 -5.42 10.16
CA ARG A 100 20.01 -4.59 11.37
C ARG A 100 20.09 -5.42 12.65
N GLY A 101 20.21 -6.73 12.55
CA GLY A 101 20.26 -7.65 13.70
C GLY A 101 18.91 -7.84 14.39
N VAL A 102 17.79 -7.51 13.74
CA VAL A 102 16.46 -7.75 14.29
C VAL A 102 16.08 -9.21 14.04
N ASP A 103 15.77 -9.92 15.12
CA ASP A 103 15.27 -11.28 15.04
C ASP A 103 13.89 -11.36 14.37
N LYS A 104 13.60 -12.50 13.74
CA LYS A 104 12.39 -12.75 12.96
C LYS A 104 11.13 -12.63 13.80
N GLU A 105 11.13 -13.16 15.02
CA GLU A 105 9.95 -13.06 15.90
C GLU A 105 9.65 -11.61 16.30
N ALA A 106 10.71 -10.85 16.58
CA ALA A 106 10.60 -9.43 16.89
C ALA A 106 10.08 -8.63 15.69
N TYR A 107 10.54 -8.94 14.48
CA TYR A 107 10.01 -8.35 13.24
C TYR A 107 8.52 -8.66 13.07
N LEU A 108 8.11 -9.94 13.14
CA LEU A 108 6.72 -10.35 12.97
C LEU A 108 5.79 -9.74 14.02
N LYS A 109 6.24 -9.58 15.27
CA LYS A 109 5.48 -8.89 16.31
C LYS A 109 5.24 -7.43 15.94
N ARG A 110 6.24 -6.74 15.40
CA ARG A 110 6.09 -5.36 14.92
C ARG A 110 5.17 -5.28 13.71
N GLU A 111 5.28 -6.21 12.75
CA GLU A 111 4.41 -6.24 11.58
C GLU A 111 2.94 -6.49 11.93
N ARG A 112 2.64 -7.23 13.00
CA ARG A 112 1.26 -7.33 13.51
C ARG A 112 0.73 -5.99 14.00
N VAL A 113 1.55 -5.22 14.71
CA VAL A 113 1.17 -3.88 15.17
C VAL A 113 0.98 -2.95 13.98
N TRP A 114 1.88 -2.99 13.00
CA TRP A 114 1.75 -2.25 11.74
C TRP A 114 0.47 -2.61 11.01
N ALA A 115 0.14 -3.90 10.88
CA ALA A 115 -1.07 -4.34 10.22
C ALA A 115 -2.32 -3.71 10.88
N VAL A 116 -2.44 -3.81 12.20
CA VAL A 116 -3.59 -3.24 12.93
C VAL A 116 -3.64 -1.72 12.80
N ALA A 117 -2.51 -1.04 13.04
CA ALA A 117 -2.43 0.41 12.98
C ALA A 117 -2.74 0.94 11.57
N SER A 118 -2.16 0.34 10.53
CA SER A 118 -2.38 0.72 9.14
C SER A 118 -3.82 0.49 8.69
N VAL A 119 -4.47 -0.60 9.13
CA VAL A 119 -5.89 -0.82 8.83
C VAL A 119 -6.76 0.26 9.46
N ILE A 120 -6.56 0.57 10.74
CA ILE A 120 -7.33 1.60 11.43
C ILE A 120 -7.13 2.96 10.76
N ILE A 121 -5.88 3.38 10.55
CA ILE A 121 -5.56 4.67 9.93
C ILE A 121 -6.08 4.73 8.49
N GLY A 122 -5.89 3.66 7.71
CA GLY A 122 -6.38 3.58 6.33
C GLY A 122 -7.90 3.72 6.24
N LEU A 123 -8.65 3.08 7.14
CA LEU A 123 -10.11 3.23 7.21
C LEU A 123 -10.52 4.65 7.64
N CYS A 124 -9.84 5.24 8.62
CA CYS A 124 -10.08 6.63 9.00
C CYS A 124 -9.82 7.61 7.85
N MET A 125 -8.74 7.40 7.08
CA MET A 125 -8.41 8.23 5.92
C MET A 125 -9.46 8.09 4.81
N LEU A 126 -9.90 6.86 4.52
CA LEU A 126 -10.98 6.62 3.54
C LEU A 126 -12.29 7.30 3.96
N ALA A 127 -12.67 7.18 5.24
CA ALA A 127 -13.86 7.85 5.77
C ALA A 127 -13.75 9.38 5.68
N ALA A 128 -12.60 9.94 6.05
CA ALA A 128 -12.34 11.37 5.98
C ALA A 128 -12.34 11.89 4.53
N ALA A 129 -11.70 11.19 3.60
CA ALA A 129 -11.69 11.55 2.17
C ALA A 129 -13.09 11.48 1.56
N THR A 130 -13.85 10.44 1.91
CA THR A 130 -15.26 10.30 1.48
C THR A 130 -16.12 11.44 2.02
N TYR A 131 -16.01 11.75 3.31
CA TYR A 131 -16.72 12.87 3.92
C TYR A 131 -16.34 14.21 3.28
N TYR A 132 -15.04 14.46 3.07
CA TYR A 132 -14.54 15.65 2.40
C TYR A 132 -15.15 15.80 1.02
N ASN A 133 -15.13 14.75 0.19
CA ASN A 133 -15.65 14.80 -1.17
C ASN A 133 -17.17 14.97 -1.24
N LEU A 134 -17.92 14.36 -0.33
CA LEU A 134 -19.39 14.41 -0.38
C LEU A 134 -19.99 15.63 0.30
N VAL A 135 -19.36 16.14 1.36
CA VAL A 135 -19.95 17.18 2.22
C VAL A 135 -19.23 18.51 2.10
N VAL A 136 -17.89 18.50 2.10
CA VAL A 136 -17.09 19.73 2.19
C VAL A 136 -16.80 20.31 0.82
N ARG A 137 -16.23 19.50 -0.08
CA ARG A 137 -15.82 19.90 -1.43
C ARG A 137 -16.92 20.58 -2.25
N PRO A 138 -18.20 20.12 -2.23
CA PRO A 138 -19.27 20.80 -2.95
C PRO A 138 -19.59 22.19 -2.39
N THR A 139 -19.35 22.44 -1.11
CA THR A 139 -19.65 23.72 -0.44
C THR A 139 -18.56 24.78 -0.62
N ILE A 140 -17.34 24.37 -0.97
CA ILE A 140 -16.20 25.27 -1.16
C ILE A 140 -16.14 25.84 -2.59
N GLY A 141 -16.88 25.25 -3.54
CA GLY A 141 -16.93 25.66 -4.94
C GLY A 141 -18.30 26.14 -5.44
N ALA A 142 -19.23 26.44 -4.53
CA ALA A 142 -20.55 27.00 -4.83
C ALA A 142 -20.56 28.53 -4.68
#